data_AF-A0A0G1U3S5-F1
#
_entry.id   AF-A0A0G1U3S5-F1
#
_cell.length_a   1.000
_cell.length_b   1.000
_cell.length_c   1.000
_cell.angle_alpha   90.00
_cell.angle_beta   90.00
_cell.angle_gamma   90.00
#
_symmetry.space_group_name_H-M   'P 1'
#
loop_
_entity.id
_entity.type
_entity.pdbx_description
1 polymer ?
#
loop_
_entity_poly.entity_id
_entity_poly.type
_entity_poly.pdbx_seq_one_letter_code
_entity_poly.pdbx_strand_id
1 'polypeptide(L)' 'MKSQQSDTKTTRQVRIDAGLHQLLKIEAARRQTTIKNLVEDCLAELLEVKGKNL' A
#
# COMPACT_ATOMS: atom_id res chain seq x y z
N MET A 1 -10.74 17.74 27.22
CA MET A 1 -9.36 17.70 26.67
C MET A 1 -9.37 16.73 25.49
N LYS A 2 -9.16 17.19 24.25
CA LYS A 2 -9.06 16.29 23.09
C LYS A 2 -7.60 15.85 22.96
N SER A 3 -7.33 14.58 23.25
CA SER A 3 -6.03 13.96 22.95
C SER A 3 -5.88 13.88 21.43
N GLN A 4 -5.11 14.80 20.84
CA GLN A 4 -4.63 14.63 19.47
C GLN A 4 -3.43 13.69 19.54
N GLN A 5 -3.68 12.38 19.54
CA GLN A 5 -2.62 11.43 19.24
C GLN A 5 -2.23 11.61 17.77
N SER A 6 -1.07 12.20 17.53
CA SER A 6 -0.43 12.15 16.23
C SER A 6 -0.16 10.68 15.90
N ASP A 7 -0.89 10.12 14.94
CA ASP A 7 -0.67 8.76 14.47
C ASP A 7 0.65 8.73 13.69
N THR A 8 1.72 8.24 14.33
CA THR A 8 3.08 8.17 13.77
C THR A 8 3.33 6.91 12.95
N LYS A 9 2.29 6.11 12.67
CA LYS A 9 2.44 4.87 11.92
C LYS A 9 2.84 5.16 10.47
N THR A 10 3.87 4.47 10.02
CA THR A 10 4.34 4.46 8.63
C THR A 10 3.40 3.68 7.71
N THR A 11 2.52 2.85 8.27
CA THR A 11 1.53 2.06 7.52
C THR A 11 0.11 2.59 7.76
N ARG A 12 -0.68 2.61 6.69
CA ARG A 12 -2.10 2.97 6.74
C ARG A 12 -2.95 1.82 6.25
N GLN A 13 -4.08 1.60 6.91
CA GLN A 13 -5.07 0.63 6.44
C GLN A 13 -5.89 1.25 5.30
N VAL A 14 -5.95 0.57 4.16
CA VAL A 14 -6.73 0.99 3.00
C VAL A 14 -7.88 0.00 2.76
N ARG A 15 -9.04 0.52 2.36
CA ARG A 15 -10.18 -0.30 1.97
C ARG A 15 -10.14 -0.52 0.46
N ILE A 16 -10.23 -1.78 0.06
CA ILE A 16 -10.22 -2.20 -1.33
C ILE A 16 -11.49 -3.03 -1.54
N ASP A 17 -12.11 -2.89 -2.71
CA ASP A 17 -13.21 -3.76 -3.11
C ASP A 17 -12.80 -5.24 -2.97
N ALA A 18 -13.75 -6.09 -2.57
CA ALA A 18 -13.48 -7.49 -2.27
C ALA A 18 -13.01 -8.27 -3.50
N GLY A 19 -13.58 -8.00 -4.68
CA GLY A 19 -13.19 -8.63 -5.94
C GLY A 19 -11.78 -8.22 -6.35
N LEU A 20 -11.47 -6.93 -6.27
CA LEU A 20 -10.12 -6.43 -6.53
C LEU A 20 -9.09 -7.00 -5.55
N HIS A 21 -9.43 -7.09 -4.26
CA HIS A 21 -8.56 -7.70 -3.25
C HIS A 21 -8.29 -9.18 -3.56
N GLN A 22 -9.28 -9.92 -4.06
CA GLN A 22 -9.09 -11.31 -4.49
C GLN A 22 -8.12 -11.42 -5.67
N LEU A 23 -8.23 -10.54 -6.66
CA LEU A 23 -7.30 -10.49 -7.79
C LEU A 23 -5.88 -10.16 -7.33
N LEU A 24 -5.73 -9.21 -6.41
CA LEU A 24 -4.44 -8.86 -5.81
C LEU A 24 -3.81 -10.05 -5.05
N LYS A 25 -4.61 -10.88 -4.37
CA LYS A 25 -4.11 -12.11 -3.73
C LYS A 25 -3.50 -13.08 -4.74
N ILE A 26 -4.18 -13.28 -5.87
CA ILE A 26 -3.72 -14.20 -6.93
C ILE A 26 -2.40 -13.67 -7.52
N GLU A 27 -2.35 -12.39 -7.85
CA GLU A 27 -1.15 -11.79 -8.44
C GLU A 27 0.03 -11.75 -7.46
N ALA A 28 -0.22 -11.49 -6.17
CA ALA A 28 0.81 -11.53 -5.13
C ALA A 28 1.43 -12.93 -5.02
N ALA A 29 0.59 -13.97 -5.02
CA ALA A 29 1.06 -15.35 -5.01
C ALA A 29 1.87 -15.69 -6.27
N ARG A 30 1.40 -15.27 -7.45
CA ARG A 30 2.09 -15.47 -8.74
C ARG A 30 3.48 -14.84 -8.76
N ARG A 31 3.62 -13.64 -8.20
CA ARG A 31 4.90 -12.90 -8.13
C ARG A 31 5.75 -13.21 -6.90
N GLN A 32 5.32 -14.13 -6.04
CA GLN A 32 6.00 -14.46 -4.78
C GLN A 32 6.27 -13.21 -3.92
N THR A 33 5.28 -12.31 -3.85
CA THR A 33 5.35 -11.07 -3.07
C THR A 33 4.11 -10.91 -2.20
N THR A 34 3.99 -9.79 -1.50
CA THR A 34 2.81 -9.46 -0.69
C THR A 34 1.90 -8.45 -1.40
N ILE A 35 0.62 -8.45 -1.05
CA ILE A 35 -0.34 -7.43 -1.55
C ILE A 35 0.14 -6.02 -1.19
N LYS A 36 0.75 -5.83 -0.01
CA LYS A 36 1.33 -4.55 0.42
C LYS A 36 2.34 -4.05 -0.60
N ASN A 37 3.32 -4.88 -0.94
CA ASN A 37 4.38 -4.50 -1.88
C ASN A 37 3.80 -4.22 -3.27
N LEU A 38 2.86 -5.04 -3.77
CA LEU A 38 2.20 -4.76 -5.06
C LEU A 38 1.53 -3.39 -5.09
N VAL A 39 0.81 -3.04 -4.02
CA VAL A 39 0.13 -1.75 -3.93
C VAL A 39 1.13 -0.61 -3.79
N GLU A 40 2.17 -0.77 -2.97
CA GLU A 40 3.22 0.25 -2.80
C GLU A 40 4.01 0.47 -4.10
N ASP A 41 4.39 -0.58 -4.81
CA ASP A 41 5.08 -0.51 -6.11
C ASP A 41 4.20 0.18 -7.16
N CYS A 42 2.93 -0.20 -7.25
CA CYS A 42 1.96 0.43 -8.16
C CYS A 42 1.76 1.92 -7.83
N LEU A 43 1.66 2.27 -6.54
CA LEU A 43 1.57 3.67 -6.12
C LEU A 43 2.85 4.45 -6.43
N ALA A 44 4.02 3.83 -6.26
CA ALA A 44 5.30 4.45 -6.60
C ALA A 44 5.42 4.72 -8.11
N GLU A 45 4.96 3.78 -8.93
CA GLU A 45 4.88 3.93 -10.39
C GLU A 45 3.88 5.03 -10.79
N LEU A 46 2.65 4.98 -10.27
CA LEU A 46 1.56 5.92 -10.63
C LEU A 46 1.84 7.35 -10.19
N LEU A 47 2.44 7.52 -9.01
CA LEU A 47 2.77 8.84 -8.48
C LEU A 47 4.09 9.36 -9.04
N GLU A 48 4.78 8.56 -9.86
CA GLU A 48 6.08 8.83 -10.48
C GLU A 48 6.95 9.73 -9.60
N VAL A 49 7.15 9.34 -8.34
CA VAL A 49 8.01 10.08 -7.41
C VAL A 49 9.47 9.82 -7.80
N LYS A 50 9.89 10.39 -8.93
CA LYS A 50 11.30 10.50 -9.32
C LYS A 50 11.98 11.51 -8.39
N GLY A 51 12.47 11.02 -7.25
CA GLY A 51 13.33 11.75 -6.30
C GLY A 51 12.74 11.73 -4.89
N LYS A 52 13.48 11.37 -3.83
CA LYS A 52 14.87 11.68 -3.50
C LYS A 52 15.29 10.74 -2.35
N ASN A 53 16.54 10.28 -2.33
CA ASN A 53 17.17 9.66 -1.17
C ASN A 53 16.79 10.41 0.12
N LEU A 54 16.20 9.71 1.08
CA LEU A 54 16.25 10.00 2.52
C LEU A 54 16.31 8.67 3.26
#